data_AF-A0A379WUB3-F1
#
_entry.id   AF-A0A379WUB3-F1
#
_cell.length_a   1.000
_cell.length_b   1.000
_cell.length_c   1.000
_cell.angle_alpha   90.00
_cell.angle_beta   90.00
_cell.angle_gamma   90.00
#
_symmetry.space_group_name_H-M   'P 1'
#
loop_
_entity.id
_entity.type
_entity.pdbx_description
1 polymer ?
#
loop_
_entity_poly.entity_id
_entity_poly.type
_entity_poly.pdbx_seq_one_letter_code
_entity_poly.pdbx_strand_id
1 'polypeptide(L)'
;MNIIGGIIIAIVQYDMSMSEAVHTYSVLSIGDGLCGQIPSLLISLSAGIIVTRVPGEKRQNLATELSSQIARQPQSLILTAVVLMLLALIPGFPFITLAFFSALLALPIILIRRKKSVVSANGVEAPEKDSMVPGACPLILRLTPTLHSADLIRDIDAMRWFLFEDTGVPLPEVNIGGFA
;
A
#
# COMPACT_ATOMS: atom_id res chain seq x y z
N MET A 1 -7.54 -31.26 13.47
CA MET A 1 -7.21 -32.68 13.70
C MET A 1 -5.76 -32.76 14.21
N ASN A 2 -5.44 -33.65 15.16
CA ASN A 2 -4.07 -33.80 15.66
C ASN A 2 -3.38 -35.01 14.99
N ILE A 3 -2.25 -34.76 14.32
CA ILE A 3 -1.51 -35.76 13.54
C ILE A 3 -1.08 -36.96 14.40
N ILE A 4 -0.66 -36.72 15.65
CA ILE A 4 -0.22 -37.77 16.58
C ILE A 4 -1.40 -38.70 16.93
N GLY A 5 -2.57 -38.12 17.21
CA GLY A 5 -3.79 -38.90 17.52
C GLY A 5 -4.25 -39.74 16.33
N GLY A 6 -4.20 -39.17 15.12
CA GLY A 6 -4.54 -39.89 13.89
C GLY A 6 -3.64 -41.10 13.62
N ILE A 7 -2.32 -40.95 13.79
CA ILE A 7 -1.35 -42.05 13.58
C ILE A 7 -1.55 -43.17 14.61
N ILE A 8 -1.77 -42.85 15.89
CA ILE A 8 -1.99 -43.86 16.94
C ILE A 8 -3.26 -44.66 16.65
N ILE A 9 -4.36 -43.99 16.28
CA ILE A 9 -5.62 -44.65 15.94
C ILE A 9 -5.47 -45.53 14.69
N ALA A 10 -4.75 -45.06 13.68
CA ALA A 10 -4.49 -45.81 12.44
C ALA A 10 -3.78 -47.15 12.69
N ILE A 11 -2.79 -47.15 13.58
CA ILE A 11 -2.02 -48.36 13.89
C ILE A 11 -2.82 -49.30 14.79
N VAL A 12 -3.50 -48.76 15.81
CA VAL A 12 -4.18 -49.57 16.82
C VAL A 12 -5.53 -50.11 16.34
N GLN A 13 -6.29 -49.34 15.55
CA GLN A 13 -7.65 -49.72 15.14
C GLN A 13 -7.74 -50.21 13.69
N TYR A 14 -6.84 -49.78 12.81
CA TYR A 14 -6.89 -50.11 11.38
C TYR A 14 -5.76 -51.05 10.93
N ASP A 15 -4.92 -51.53 11.86
CA ASP A 15 -3.77 -52.42 11.62
C ASP A 15 -2.84 -51.93 10.49
N MET A 16 -2.81 -50.62 10.26
CA MET A 16 -1.98 -50.00 9.22
C MET A 16 -0.52 -50.02 9.65
N SER A 17 0.37 -50.32 8.71
CA SER A 17 1.81 -50.18 8.97
C SER A 17 2.14 -48.73 9.34
N MET A 18 3.15 -48.52 10.20
CA MET A 18 3.51 -47.18 10.66
C MET A 18 3.86 -46.23 9.49
N SER A 19 4.49 -46.75 8.43
CA SER A 19 4.78 -46.02 7.19
C SER A 19 3.50 -45.48 6.53
N GLU A 20 2.50 -46.35 6.39
CA GLU A 20 1.26 -46.04 5.70
C GLU A 20 0.35 -45.11 6.51
N ALA A 21 0.31 -45.32 7.83
CA ALA A 21 -0.38 -44.45 8.77
C ALA A 21 0.17 -43.02 8.75
N VAL A 22 1.51 -42.86 8.75
CA VAL A 22 2.16 -41.54 8.68
C VAL A 22 1.85 -40.84 7.37
N HIS A 23 1.96 -41.53 6.22
CA HIS A 23 1.69 -40.90 4.92
C HIS A 23 0.22 -40.44 4.81
N THR A 24 -0.72 -41.31 5.16
CA THR A 24 -2.16 -41.05 5.03
C THR A 24 -2.63 -39.92 5.96
N TYR A 25 -2.30 -40.01 7.25
CA TYR A 25 -2.77 -39.04 8.23
C TYR A 25 -2.00 -37.71 8.19
N SER A 26 -0.79 -37.67 7.60
CA SER A 26 -0.09 -36.40 7.32
C SER A 26 -0.83 -35.57 6.28
N VAL A 27 -1.20 -36.17 5.14
CA VAL A 27 -1.96 -35.47 4.09
C VAL A 27 -3.32 -35.01 4.62
N LEU A 28 -4.02 -35.87 5.37
CA LEU A 28 -5.32 -35.54 5.95
C LEU A 28 -5.22 -34.41 7.00
N SER A 29 -4.17 -34.40 7.83
CA SER A 29 -3.95 -33.35 8.83
C SER A 29 -3.55 -32.01 8.21
N ILE A 30 -2.71 -32.02 7.16
CA ILE A 30 -2.38 -30.80 6.40
C ILE A 30 -3.64 -30.25 5.74
N GLY A 31 -4.46 -31.13 5.13
CA GLY A 31 -5.73 -30.76 4.52
C GLY A 31 -6.70 -30.13 5.51
N ASP A 32 -6.87 -30.72 6.69
CA ASP A 32 -7.72 -30.19 7.77
C ASP A 32 -7.23 -28.82 8.27
N GLY A 33 -5.91 -28.65 8.42
CA GLY A 33 -5.30 -27.36 8.76
C GLY A 33 -5.56 -26.29 7.71
N LEU A 34 -5.39 -26.59 6.43
CA LEU A 34 -5.62 -25.65 5.32
C LEU A 34 -7.11 -25.33 5.13
N CYS A 35 -7.98 -26.35 5.25
CA CYS A 35 -9.43 -26.20 5.11
C CYS A 35 -10.03 -25.33 6.22
N GLY A 36 -9.46 -25.37 7.43
CA GLY A 36 -9.88 -24.51 8.55
C GLY A 36 -9.23 -23.12 8.57
N GLN A 37 -7.93 -23.03 8.28
CA GLN A 37 -7.17 -21.78 8.47
C GLN A 37 -7.43 -20.75 7.38
N ILE A 38 -7.53 -21.16 6.11
CA ILE A 38 -7.74 -20.21 5.02
C ILE A 38 -9.07 -19.45 5.22
N PRO A 39 -10.22 -20.13 5.50
CA PRO A 39 -11.46 -19.42 5.77
C PRO A 39 -11.41 -18.58 7.05
N SER A 40 -10.80 -19.10 8.12
CA SER A 40 -10.68 -18.38 9.40
C SER A 40 -9.94 -17.05 9.23
N LEU A 41 -8.83 -17.05 8.48
CA LEU A 41 -8.05 -15.86 8.19
C LEU A 41 -8.86 -14.85 7.35
N LEU A 42 -9.59 -15.33 6.36
CA LEU A 42 -10.48 -14.48 5.55
C LEU A 42 -11.57 -13.83 6.40
N ILE A 43 -12.21 -14.59 7.29
CA ILE A 43 -13.24 -14.07 8.21
C ILE A 43 -12.64 -13.03 9.16
N SER A 44 -11.49 -13.33 9.77
CA SER A 44 -10.80 -12.41 10.70
C SER A 44 -10.40 -11.10 10.01
N LEU A 45 -9.81 -11.18 8.81
CA LEU A 45 -9.44 -10.00 8.03
C LEU A 45 -10.67 -9.17 7.65
N SER A 46 -11.74 -9.84 7.23
CA SER A 46 -13.00 -9.18 6.85
C SER A 46 -13.62 -8.47 8.05
N ALA A 47 -13.69 -9.14 9.21
CA ALA A 47 -14.17 -8.55 10.46
C ALA A 47 -13.29 -7.37 10.89
N GLY A 48 -11.96 -7.51 10.80
CA GLY A 48 -11.01 -6.43 11.09
C GLY A 48 -11.26 -5.19 10.25
N ILE A 49 -11.40 -5.36 8.92
CA ILE A 49 -11.71 -4.26 7.98
C ILE A 49 -13.04 -3.60 8.33
N ILE A 50 -14.08 -4.38 8.66
CA ILE A 50 -15.41 -3.84 9.02
C ILE A 50 -15.35 -3.03 10.32
N VAL A 51 -14.61 -3.50 11.33
CA VAL A 51 -14.52 -2.86 12.65
C VAL A 51 -13.71 -1.57 12.61
N THR A 52 -12.61 -1.52 11.85
CA THR A 52 -11.78 -0.30 11.74
C THR A 52 -12.35 0.74 10.78
N ARG A 53 -13.42 0.41 10.05
CA ARG A 53 -14.03 1.32 9.07
C ARG A 53 -14.84 2.41 9.78
N VAL A 54 -14.43 3.66 9.62
CA VAL A 54 -15.26 4.82 9.95
C VAL A 54 -16.15 5.14 8.74
N PRO A 55 -17.49 5.14 8.87
CA PRO A 55 -18.37 5.56 7.79
C PRO A 55 -18.16 7.05 7.50
N GLY A 56 -17.52 7.39 6.38
CA GLY A 56 -17.46 8.77 5.89
C GLY A 56 -18.83 9.26 5.39
N GLU A 57 -19.01 10.58 5.30
CA GLU A 57 -20.27 11.24 4.88
C GLU A 57 -20.79 10.76 3.51
N LYS A 58 -19.91 10.22 2.64
CA LYS A 58 -20.28 9.60 1.37
C LYS A 58 -20.30 8.08 1.51
N ARG A 59 -21.45 7.45 1.27
CA ARG A 59 -21.61 5.99 1.19
C ARG A 59 -20.91 5.42 -0.05
N GLN A 60 -19.58 5.38 -0.06
CA GLN A 60 -18.84 4.56 -1.03
C GLN A 60 -18.75 3.11 -0.55
N ASN A 61 -18.85 2.19 -1.50
CA ASN A 61 -18.70 0.76 -1.23
C ASN A 61 -17.24 0.45 -0.93
N LEU A 62 -16.99 -0.39 0.07
CA LEU A 62 -15.64 -0.86 0.46
C LEU A 62 -14.86 -1.42 -0.73
N ALA A 63 -15.53 -2.18 -1.61
CA ALA A 63 -14.91 -2.76 -2.80
C ALA A 63 -14.34 -1.69 -3.75
N THR A 64 -15.06 -0.58 -3.95
CA THR A 64 -14.61 0.53 -4.80
C THR A 64 -13.43 1.27 -4.17
N GLU A 65 -13.47 1.44 -2.85
CA GLU A 65 -12.39 2.12 -2.12
C GLU A 65 -11.10 1.28 -2.13
N LEU A 66 -11.20 -0.02 -1.78
CA LEU A 66 -10.08 -0.96 -1.82
C LEU A 66 -9.48 -1.11 -3.22
N SER A 67 -10.33 -1.26 -4.25
CA SER A 67 -9.83 -1.32 -5.64
C SER A 67 -9.13 -0.03 -6.06
N SER A 68 -9.63 1.13 -5.62
CA SER A 68 -8.97 2.41 -5.89
C SER A 68 -7.63 2.56 -5.15
N GLN A 69 -7.51 2.04 -3.93
CA GLN A 69 -6.26 2.07 -3.16
C GLN A 69 -5.19 1.18 -3.77
N ILE A 70 -5.55 -0.05 -4.14
CA ILE A 70 -4.65 -0.97 -4.84
C ILE A 70 -4.21 -0.34 -6.17
N ALA A 71 -5.13 0.25 -6.93
CA ALA A 71 -4.82 0.91 -8.20
C ALA A 71 -3.96 2.18 -8.05
N ARG A 72 -3.98 2.86 -6.88
CA ARG A 72 -3.14 4.04 -6.58
C ARG A 72 -1.67 3.69 -6.32
N GLN A 73 -1.33 2.42 -6.09
CA GLN A 73 0.04 1.96 -5.89
C GLN A 73 0.53 1.07 -7.06
N PRO A 74 0.73 1.64 -8.27
CA PRO A 74 1.14 0.87 -9.44
C PRO A 74 2.54 0.26 -9.30
N GLN A 75 3.43 0.84 -8.48
CA GLN A 75 4.78 0.31 -8.26
C GLN A 75 4.76 -1.08 -7.60
N SER A 76 3.92 -1.28 -6.59
CA SER A 76 3.75 -2.56 -5.91
C SER A 76 3.19 -3.62 -6.87
N LEU A 77 2.22 -3.25 -7.72
CA LEU A 77 1.64 -4.13 -8.73
C LEU A 77 2.66 -4.58 -9.79
N ILE A 78 3.55 -3.69 -10.24
CA ILE A 78 4.63 -4.02 -11.17
C ILE A 78 5.60 -5.02 -10.54
N LEU A 79 6.01 -4.76 -9.30
CA LEU A 79 6.93 -5.65 -8.58
C LEU A 79 6.35 -7.06 -8.49
N THR A 80 5.07 -7.18 -8.12
CA THR A 80 4.38 -8.47 -8.06
C THR A 80 4.32 -9.16 -9.43
N ALA A 81 3.99 -8.44 -10.51
CA ALA A 81 3.97 -9.01 -11.85
C ALA A 81 5.35 -9.54 -12.28
N VAL A 82 6.42 -8.82 -11.97
CA VAL A 82 7.80 -9.25 -12.25
C VAL A 82 8.17 -10.49 -11.43
N VAL A 83 7.87 -10.51 -10.14
CA VAL A 83 8.14 -11.68 -9.29
C VAL A 83 7.37 -12.90 -9.77
N LEU A 84 6.10 -12.75 -10.14
CA LEU A 84 5.31 -13.85 -10.72
C LEU A 84 5.90 -14.36 -12.04
N MET A 85 6.41 -13.46 -12.89
CA MET A 85 7.10 -13.84 -14.13
C MET A 85 8.37 -14.65 -13.85
N LEU A 86 9.16 -14.21 -12.87
CA LEU A 86 10.38 -14.91 -12.44
C LEU A 86 10.06 -16.29 -11.86
N LEU A 87 9.01 -16.40 -11.03
CA LEU A 87 8.54 -17.69 -10.50
C LEU A 87 8.01 -18.60 -11.60
N ALA A 88 7.35 -18.06 -12.63
CA ALA A 88 6.85 -18.87 -13.74
C ALA A 88 8.00 -19.59 -14.48
N LEU A 89 9.16 -18.94 -14.59
CA LEU A 89 10.35 -19.49 -15.25
C LEU A 89 11.02 -20.62 -14.45
N ILE A 90 10.67 -20.82 -13.18
CA ILE A 90 11.21 -21.90 -12.35
C ILE A 90 10.58 -23.23 -12.77
N PRO A 91 11.38 -24.24 -13.19
CA PRO A 91 10.85 -25.56 -13.55
C PRO A 91 10.22 -26.23 -12.32
N GLY A 92 9.00 -26.73 -12.47
CA GLY A 92 8.20 -27.33 -11.39
C GLY A 92 6.96 -26.51 -10.99
N PHE A 93 6.89 -25.23 -11.34
CA PHE A 93 5.71 -24.39 -11.14
C PHE A 93 4.81 -24.33 -12.40
N PRO A 94 3.49 -24.11 -12.24
CA PRO A 94 2.56 -24.04 -13.36
C PRO A 94 2.78 -22.74 -14.18
N PHE A 95 3.64 -22.80 -15.19
CA PHE A 95 4.04 -21.66 -16.03
C PHE A 95 2.85 -20.89 -16.60
N ILE A 96 1.88 -21.59 -17.20
CA ILE A 96 0.73 -20.97 -17.87
C ILE A 96 -0.10 -20.14 -16.87
N THR A 97 -0.35 -20.69 -15.68
CA THR A 97 -1.14 -20.01 -14.63
C THR A 97 -0.43 -18.76 -14.13
N LEU A 98 0.87 -18.86 -13.83
CA LEU A 98 1.65 -17.74 -13.31
C LEU A 98 1.87 -16.64 -14.37
N ALA A 99 2.18 -17.03 -15.60
CA ALA A 99 2.32 -16.10 -16.72
C ALA A 99 1.00 -15.36 -17.02
N PHE A 100 -0.14 -16.06 -16.95
CA PHE A 100 -1.46 -15.45 -17.11
C PHE A 100 -1.72 -14.37 -16.05
N PHE A 101 -1.50 -14.68 -14.76
CA PHE A 101 -1.69 -13.70 -13.68
C PHE A 101 -0.70 -12.53 -13.76
N SER A 102 0.56 -12.79 -14.13
CA SER A 102 1.54 -11.73 -14.36
C SER A 102 1.09 -10.77 -15.47
N ALA A 103 0.61 -11.30 -16.60
CA ALA A 103 0.07 -10.49 -17.69
C ALA A 103 -1.19 -9.71 -17.29
N LEU A 104 -2.09 -10.33 -16.52
CA LEU A 104 -3.31 -9.71 -16.04
C LEU A 104 -3.03 -8.50 -15.12
N LEU A 105 -2.03 -8.62 -14.25
CA LEU A 105 -1.60 -7.52 -13.38
C LEU A 105 -0.87 -6.42 -14.14
N ALA A 106 -0.08 -6.77 -15.17
CA ALA A 106 0.66 -5.80 -15.99
C ALA A 106 -0.24 -4.99 -16.95
N LEU A 107 -1.33 -5.57 -17.44
CA LEU A 107 -2.27 -4.97 -18.40
C LEU A 107 -2.79 -3.56 -18.01
N PRO A 108 -3.45 -3.37 -16.84
CA PRO A 108 -3.99 -2.07 -16.45
C PRO A 108 -2.88 -1.03 -16.28
N ILE A 109 -1.70 -1.46 -15.86
CA ILE A 109 -0.53 -0.59 -15.64
C ILE A 109 0.00 -0.07 -16.98
N ILE A 110 0.12 -0.94 -17.99
CA ILE A 110 0.55 -0.55 -19.33
C ILE A 110 -0.46 0.41 -19.96
N LEU A 111 -1.76 0.22 -19.75
CA LEU A 111 -2.81 1.14 -20.23
C LEU A 111 -2.74 2.52 -19.56
N ILE A 112 -2.55 2.57 -18.23
CA ILE A 112 -2.40 3.82 -17.48
C ILE A 112 -1.09 4.53 -17.87
N ARG A 113 0.01 3.80 -18.03
CA ARG A 113 1.30 4.34 -18.50
C ARG A 113 1.24 4.80 -19.95
N ARG A 114 0.48 4.14 -20.84
CA ARG A 114 0.25 4.60 -22.21
C ARG A 114 -0.52 5.92 -22.26
N LYS A 115 -1.52 6.09 -21.40
CA LYS A 115 -2.27 7.36 -21.28
C LYS A 115 -1.37 8.49 -20.73
N LYS A 116 -0.43 8.16 -19.84
CA LYS A 116 0.59 9.10 -19.36
C LYS A 116 1.71 9.33 -20.39
N SER A 117 2.02 8.35 -21.24
CA SER A 117 3.08 8.40 -22.26
C SER A 117 2.71 9.22 -23.50
N VAL A 118 1.43 9.33 -23.85
CA VAL A 118 0.99 10.28 -24.91
C VAL A 118 1.04 11.73 -24.42
N VAL A 119 0.91 11.96 -23.10
CA VAL A 119 1.08 13.28 -22.47
C VAL A 119 2.56 13.58 -22.15
N SER A 120 3.37 12.55 -21.88
CA SER A 120 4.79 12.68 -21.53
C SER A 120 5.74 12.62 -22.73
N ALA A 121 5.24 12.37 -23.95
CA ALA A 121 6.02 12.47 -25.19
C ALA A 121 6.36 13.92 -25.58
N ASN A 122 5.86 14.92 -24.85
CA ASN A 122 6.13 16.33 -25.10
C ASN A 122 6.79 17.08 -23.92
N GLY A 123 7.48 16.36 -23.03
CA GLY A 123 8.18 17.00 -21.92
C GLY A 123 9.19 16.05 -21.28
N VAL A 124 10.41 16.08 -21.80
CA VAL A 124 11.58 15.61 -21.06
C VAL A 124 11.86 16.67 -20.00
N GLU A 125 11.25 16.55 -18.83
CA GLU A 125 11.80 17.17 -17.62
C GLU A 125 12.66 16.13 -16.92
N ALA A 126 13.96 16.43 -16.92
CA ALA A 126 14.97 15.74 -16.14
C ALA A 126 14.54 15.67 -14.67
N PRO A 127 14.99 14.66 -13.90
CA PRO A 127 14.73 14.63 -12.48
C PRO A 127 15.36 15.88 -11.86
N GLU A 128 14.50 16.81 -11.45
CA GLU A 128 14.90 17.94 -10.62
C GLU A 128 15.59 17.34 -9.40
N LYS A 129 16.83 17.77 -9.24
CA LYS A 129 17.72 17.35 -8.19
C LYS A 129 17.02 17.70 -6.88
N ASP A 130 16.41 16.69 -6.25
CA ASP A 130 15.79 16.76 -4.94
C ASP A 130 16.91 17.05 -3.93
N SER A 131 17.29 18.33 -3.84
CA SER A 131 18.11 18.84 -2.77
C SER A 131 17.22 18.81 -1.54
N MET A 132 17.30 17.69 -0.83
CA MET A 132 16.78 17.54 0.51
C MET A 132 17.39 18.65 1.37
N VAL A 133 16.67 19.75 1.57
CA VAL A 133 16.99 20.77 2.57
C VAL A 133 16.23 20.37 3.82
N PRO A 134 16.89 19.89 4.89
CA PRO A 134 16.20 19.60 6.13
C PRO A 134 15.79 20.93 6.77
N GLY A 135 14.49 21.23 6.74
CA GLY A 135 13.92 22.41 7.38
C GLY A 135 12.42 22.49 7.10
N ALA A 136 11.62 22.86 8.10
CA ALA A 136 10.20 23.09 7.94
C ALA A 136 9.94 24.03 6.76
N CYS A 137 8.96 23.71 5.92
CA CYS A 137 8.56 24.57 4.81
C CYS A 137 8.27 25.98 5.35
N PRO A 138 9.02 27.03 4.95
CA PRO A 138 8.77 28.38 5.44
C PRO A 138 7.40 28.85 4.94
N LEU A 139 6.71 29.64 5.76
CA LEU A 139 5.39 30.17 5.40
C LEU A 139 5.57 31.27 4.35
N ILE A 140 5.03 31.09 3.14
CA ILE A 140 5.19 32.09 2.07
C ILE A 140 3.95 32.99 2.03
N LEU A 141 4.14 34.30 2.24
CA LEU A 141 3.09 35.29 2.11
C LEU A 141 3.23 36.00 0.76
N ARG A 142 2.29 35.77 -0.15
CA ARG A 142 2.25 36.47 -1.45
C ARG A 142 1.43 37.74 -1.33
N LEU A 143 2.08 38.88 -1.58
CA LEU A 143 1.47 40.20 -1.51
C LEU A 143 1.43 40.84 -2.90
N THR A 144 0.38 41.61 -3.16
CA THR A 144 0.25 42.43 -4.37
C THR A 144 1.29 43.56 -4.34
N PRO A 145 1.91 43.95 -5.47
CA PRO A 145 3.02 44.92 -5.50
C PRO A 145 2.70 46.30 -4.92
N THR A 146 1.43 46.65 -4.74
CA THR A 146 0.97 47.89 -4.12
C THR A 146 1.04 47.91 -2.59
N LEU A 147 1.28 46.77 -1.95
CA LEU A 147 1.27 46.58 -0.49
C LEU A 147 2.66 46.34 0.12
N HIS A 148 3.72 46.53 -0.66
CA HIS A 148 5.10 46.47 -0.14
C HIS A 148 5.43 47.77 0.61
N SER A 149 5.04 47.84 1.88
CA SER A 149 5.49 48.87 2.82
C SER A 149 6.63 48.32 3.69
N ALA A 150 7.60 49.18 4.05
CA ALA A 150 8.73 48.80 4.90
C ALA A 150 8.29 48.36 6.32
N ASP A 151 7.12 48.80 6.77
CA ASP A 151 6.55 48.46 8.08
C ASP A 151 5.93 47.05 8.12
N LEU A 152 5.58 46.47 6.97
CA LEU A 152 4.86 45.19 6.90
C LEU A 152 5.66 44.03 7.52
N ILE A 153 6.98 44.03 7.34
CA ILE A 153 7.86 43.00 7.92
C ILE A 153 7.83 43.07 9.45
N ARG A 154 7.82 44.30 10.01
CA ARG A 154 7.77 44.53 11.45
C ARG A 154 6.42 44.11 12.03
N ASP A 155 5.33 44.37 11.32
CA ASP A 155 3.99 43.99 11.74
C ASP A 155 3.77 42.47 11.69
N ILE A 156 4.36 41.79 10.69
CA ILE A 156 4.35 40.32 10.60
C ILE A 156 5.10 39.71 11.78
N ASP A 157 6.25 40.24 12.17
CA ASP A 157 7.00 39.75 13.33
C ASP A 157 6.25 40.00 14.67
N ALA A 158 5.58 41.15 14.80
CA ALA A 158 4.72 41.41 15.96
C ALA A 158 3.55 40.41 16.04
N MET A 159 2.92 40.11 14.89
CA MET A 159 1.86 39.09 14.80
C MET A 159 2.36 37.69 15.13
N ARG A 160 3.58 37.33 14.73
CA ARG A 160 4.19 36.03 15.07
C ARG A 160 4.33 35.86 16.58
N TRP A 161 4.79 36.91 17.27
CA TRP A 161 4.89 36.86 18.73
C TRP A 161 3.52 36.77 19.40
N PHE A 162 2.54 37.53 18.92
CA PHE A 162 1.18 37.46 19.45
C PHE A 162 0.56 36.06 19.29
N LEU A 163 0.69 35.44 18.12
CA LEU A 163 0.18 34.08 17.90
C LEU A 163 0.94 33.05 18.76
N PHE A 164 2.24 33.23 18.98
CA PHE A 164 2.99 32.35 19.88
C PHE A 164 2.49 32.45 21.31
N GLU A 165 2.20 33.65 21.79
CA GLU A 165 1.72 33.88 23.17
C GLU A 165 0.33 33.28 23.39
N ASP A 166 -0.56 33.38 22.38
CA ASP A 166 -1.93 32.85 22.46
C ASP A 166 -2.01 31.33 22.23
N THR A 167 -1.23 30.79 21.28
CA THR A 167 -1.34 29.38 20.87
C THR A 167 -0.23 28.47 21.39
N GLY A 168 0.85 29.03 21.92
CA GLY A 168 2.04 28.29 22.38
C GLY A 168 2.86 27.66 21.25
N VAL A 169 2.52 27.89 19.98
CA VAL A 169 3.18 27.28 18.82
C VAL A 169 4.12 28.29 18.15
N PRO A 170 5.44 28.00 18.04
CA PRO A 170 6.37 28.91 17.36
C PRO A 170 6.16 28.86 15.85
N LEU A 171 5.88 30.03 15.27
CA LEU A 171 5.69 30.18 13.83
C LEU A 171 7.04 30.32 13.09
N PRO A 172 7.27 29.54 12.02
CA PRO A 172 8.48 29.65 11.20
C PRO A 172 8.56 31.02 10.52
N GLU A 173 9.74 31.35 9.99
CA GLU A 173 9.96 32.61 9.29
C GLU A 173 9.04 32.74 8.07
N VAL A 174 8.45 33.93 7.91
CA VAL A 174 7.56 34.24 6.80
C VAL A 174 8.36 34.87 5.68
N ASN A 175 8.46 34.21 4.54
CA ASN A 175 9.16 34.76 3.38
C ASN A 175 8.15 35.46 2.45
N ILE A 176 8.41 36.73 2.11
CA ILE A 176 7.55 37.50 1.22
C ILE A 176 7.99 37.22 -0.22
N GLY A 177 7.24 36.36 -0.90
CA GLY A 177 7.49 36.03 -2.30
C GLY A 177 6.92 37.10 -3.23
N GLY A 178 7.78 38.00 -3.73
CA GLY A 178 7.45 38.91 -4.83
C GLY A 178 7.48 38.17 -6.17
N PHE A 179 6.46 38.38 -7.00
CA PHE A 179 6.48 37.93 -8.39
C PHE A 179 7.58 38.69 -9.14
N ALA A 180 8.52 37.97 -9.74
CA ALA A 180 9.29 38.45 -10.88
C ALA A 180 8.54 38.12 -12.16
#